data_AF-A0A381UZD6-F1
#
_entry.id   AF-A0A381UZD6-F1
#
_cell.length_a   1.000
_cell.length_b   1.000
_cell.length_c   1.000
_cell.angle_alpha   90.00
_cell.angle_beta   90.00
_cell.angle_gamma   90.00
#
_symmetry.space_group_name_H-M   'P 1'
#
loop_
_entity.id
_entity.type
_entity.pdbx_description
1 polymer ?
#
loop_
_entity_poly.entity_id
_entity_poly.type
_entity_poly.pdbx_seq_one_letter_code
_entity_poly.pdbx_strand_id
1 'polypeptide(L)' 'MSWIKEDPKYADLANVIKCMSINEEAMHSVWDMGHKISFGSSALTRSQEEVIATVVSSINHCKY' A
#
# COMPACT_ATOMS: atom_id res chain seq x y z
N MET A 1 -21.00 -5.56 6.40
CA MET A 1 -21.69 -5.83 5.14
C MET A 1 -22.00 -7.32 5.06
N SER A 2 -23.26 -7.75 5.22
CA SER A 2 -23.62 -9.15 5.50
C SER A 2 -23.39 -10.16 4.36
N TRP A 3 -23.06 -9.69 3.14
CA TRP A 3 -22.91 -10.55 1.97
C TRP A 3 -21.47 -10.71 1.48
N ILE A 4 -20.53 -9.88 1.95
CA ILE A 4 -19.10 -9.99 1.61
C ILE A 4 -18.40 -10.70 2.76
N LYS A 5 -17.87 -11.89 2.50
CA LYS A 5 -16.98 -12.59 3.43
C LYS A 5 -15.55 -12.13 3.17
N GLU A 6 -14.93 -11.50 4.16
CA GLU A 6 -13.50 -11.22 4.11
C GLU A 6 -12.72 -12.52 4.29
N ASP A 7 -11.67 -12.70 3.49
CA ASP A 7 -10.76 -13.83 3.65
C ASP A 7 -9.83 -13.56 4.84
N PRO A 8 -9.83 -14.42 5.89
CA PRO A 8 -8.94 -14.26 7.03
C PRO A 8 -7.45 -14.30 6.66
N LYS A 9 -7.08 -14.86 5.49
CA LYS A 9 -5.70 -14.84 4.95
C LYS A 9 -5.10 -13.43 4.87
N TYR A 10 -5.93 -12.41 4.67
CA TYR A 10 -5.49 -11.03 4.44
C TYR A 10 -5.86 -10.07 5.57
N ALA A 11 -6.19 -10.60 6.76
CA ALA A 11 -6.66 -9.79 7.90
C ALA A 11 -5.66 -8.70 8.31
N ASP A 12 -4.35 -9.00 8.25
CA ASP A 12 -3.27 -8.11 8.69
C ASP A 12 -2.79 -7.11 7.60
N LEU A 13 -3.33 -7.19 6.39
CA LEU A 13 -2.96 -6.29 5.30
C LEU A 13 -3.74 -4.97 5.37
N ALA A 14 -3.07 -3.86 5.06
CA ALA A 14 -3.72 -2.57 4.90
C ALA A 14 -4.78 -2.63 3.78
N ASN A 15 -5.86 -1.85 3.92
CA ASN A 15 -6.98 -1.88 2.98
C ASN A 15 -6.57 -1.55 1.53
N VAL A 16 -5.57 -0.69 1.34
CA VAL A 16 -5.01 -0.34 0.01
C VAL A 16 -4.37 -1.53 -0.71
N ILE A 17 -3.95 -2.57 0.02
CA ILE A 17 -3.42 -3.81 -0.54
C ILE A 17 -4.53 -4.86 -0.61
N LYS A 18 -5.33 -4.99 0.46
CA LYS A 18 -6.43 -5.97 0.55
C LYS A 18 -7.41 -5.83 -0.63
N CYS A 19 -7.67 -4.61 -1.10
CA CYS A 19 -8.57 -4.39 -2.24
C CYS A 19 -8.04 -4.97 -3.57
N MET A 20 -6.74 -5.29 -3.66
CA MET A 20 -6.12 -5.91 -4.84
C MET A 20 -6.17 -7.44 -4.81
N SER A 21 -6.66 -8.05 -3.73
CA SER A 21 -6.71 -9.51 -3.54
C SER A 21 -7.49 -10.29 -4.61
N ILE A 22 -8.27 -9.62 -5.45
CA ILE A 22 -8.90 -10.22 -6.64
C ILE A 22 -7.86 -10.73 -7.65
N ASN A 23 -6.66 -10.17 -7.65
CA ASN A 23 -5.52 -10.62 -8.44
C ASN A 23 -4.27 -10.69 -7.54
N GLU A 24 -3.98 -11.88 -7.02
CA GLU A 24 -2.88 -12.09 -6.07
C GLU A 24 -1.51 -11.71 -6.66
N GLU A 25 -1.26 -11.99 -7.95
CA GLU A 25 0.00 -11.64 -8.61
C GLU A 25 0.22 -10.12 -8.63
N ALA A 26 -0.81 -9.36 -9.02
CA ALA A 26 -0.75 -7.90 -9.02
C ALA A 26 -0.61 -7.35 -7.61
N MET A 27 -1.36 -7.89 -6.63
CA MET A 27 -1.28 -7.49 -5.23
C MET A 27 0.14 -7.68 -4.67
N HIS A 28 0.75 -8.85 -4.89
CA HIS A 28 2.10 -9.14 -4.43
C HIS A 28 3.14 -8.25 -5.11
N SER A 29 2.97 -7.97 -6.40
CA SER A 29 3.87 -7.07 -7.15
C SER A 29 3.83 -5.63 -6.61
N VAL A 30 2.63 -5.11 -6.32
CA VAL A 30 2.46 -3.77 -5.74
C VAL A 30 3.02 -3.72 -4.31
N TRP A 31 2.78 -4.77 -3.50
CA TRP A 31 3.32 -4.87 -2.15
C TRP A 31 4.85 -4.86 -2.15
N ASP A 32 5.48 -5.69 -2.98
CA ASP A 32 6.94 -5.79 -3.07
C ASP A 32 7.56 -4.46 -3.55
N MET A 33 6.95 -3.83 -4.57
CA MET A 33 7.38 -2.52 -5.05
C MET A 33 7.29 -1.46 -3.94
N GLY A 34 6.14 -1.36 -3.25
CA GLY A 34 5.95 -0.40 -2.17
C GLY A 34 6.94 -0.63 -1.02
N HIS A 35 7.20 -1.89 -0.69
CA HIS A 35 8.17 -2.24 0.36
C HIS A 35 9.60 -1.82 0.00
N LYS A 36 10.03 -2.08 -1.24
CA LYS A 36 11.36 -1.70 -1.73
C LYS A 36 11.56 -0.19 -1.81
N ILE A 37 10.52 0.57 -2.16
CA ILE A 37 10.59 2.03 -2.24
C ILE A 37 10.64 2.64 -0.83
N SER A 38 9.77 2.20 0.08
CA SER A 38 9.57 2.85 1.38
C SER A 38 10.46 2.32 2.52
N PHE A 39 11.02 1.13 2.36
CA PHE A 39 11.84 0.45 3.38
C PHE A 39 13.12 -0.16 2.80
N GLY A 40 13.41 0.07 1.52
CA GLY A 40 14.68 -0.31 0.93
C GLY A 40 15.82 0.61 1.39
N SER A 41 17.05 0.26 1.03
CA SER A 41 18.25 1.07 1.29
C SER A 41 18.32 2.28 0.34
N SER A 42 17.38 3.19 0.49
CA SER A 42 17.33 4.47 -0.20
C SER A 42 18.41 5.42 0.31
N ALA A 43 18.77 6.42 -0.50
CA ALA A 43 19.59 7.55 -0.04
C ALA A 43 18.80 8.55 0.82
N LEU A 44 17.47 8.41 0.85
CA LEU A 44 16.57 9.27 1.61
C LEU A 44 16.33 8.68 3.00
N THR A 45 16.04 9.56 3.97
CA THR A 45 15.52 9.13 5.27
C THR A 45 14.06 8.74 5.14
N ARG A 46 13.57 7.89 6.06
CA ARG A 46 12.16 7.50 6.14
C ARG A 46 11.22 8.71 6.16
N SER A 47 11.61 9.77 6.88
CA SER A 47 10.83 11.01 6.95
C SER A 47 10.76 11.74 5.61
N GLN A 48 11.84 11.74 4.82
CA GLN A 48 11.85 12.36 3.49
C GLN A 48 10.95 11.60 2.52
N GLU A 49 11.00 10.27 2.55
CA GLU A 49 10.15 9.41 1.71
C GLU A 49 8.67 9.62 2.01
N GLU A 50 8.30 9.66 3.29
CA GLU A 50 6.91 9.91 3.70
C GLU A 50 6.44 11.33 3.37
N VAL A 51 7.32 12.33 3.45
CA VAL A 51 6.99 13.70 3.01
C VAL A 51 6.69 13.72 1.51
N ILE A 52 7.51 13.05 0.68
CA ILE A 52 7.25 12.95 -0.77
C ILE A 52 5.91 12.26 -1.01
N ALA A 53 5.67 11.10 -0.39
CA ALA A 53 4.41 10.36 -0.52
C ALA A 53 3.21 11.22 -0.12
N THR A 54 3.29 11.95 1.00
CA THR A 54 2.22 12.82 1.51
C THR A 54 1.94 13.99 0.57
N VAL A 55 2.97 14.67 0.09
CA VAL A 55 2.82 15.82 -0.82
C VAL A 55 2.20 15.38 -2.15
N VAL A 56 2.68 14.27 -2.72
CA VAL A 56 2.14 13.74 -3.98
C VAL A 56 0.67 13.30 -3.79
N SER A 57 0.34 12.63 -2.69
CA SER A 57 -1.04 12.25 -2.37
C SER A 57 -1.96 13.46 -2.22
N SER A 58 -1.49 14.51 -1.54
CA SER A 58 -2.23 15.76 -1.36
C SER A 58 -2.55 16.45 -2.70
N ILE A 59 -1.56 16.55 -3.59
CA ILE A 59 -1.71 17.10 -4.95
C ILE A 59 -2.72 16.29 -5.76
N ASN A 60 -2.76 14.96 -5.56
CA ASN A 60 -3.70 14.07 -6.25
C ASN A 60 -5.05 13.91 -5.53
N HIS A 61 -5.31 14.69 -4.46
CA HIS A 61 -6.52 14.58 -3.64
C HIS A 61 -6.79 13.15 -3.13
N CYS A 62 -5.71 12.38 -2.88
CA CYS A 62 -5.79 11.03 -2.33
C CYS A 62 -5.97 11.11 -0.81
N LYS A 63 -7.19 10.83 -0.34
CA LYS A 63 -7.60 11.01 1.06
C LYS A 63 -7.22 9.85 1.99
N TYR A 64 -7.11 8.63 1.43
CA TYR A 64 -6.79 7.43 2.19
C TYR A 64 -5.47 7.59 2.95
#